data_AF-A0A1Q3HUQ1-F1
#
_entry.id   AF-A0A1Q3HUQ1-F1
#
_cell.length_a   1.000
_cell.length_b   1.000
_cell.length_c   1.000
_cell.angle_alpha   90.00
_cell.angle_beta   90.00
_cell.angle_gamma   90.00
#
_symmetry.space_group_name_H-M   'P 1'
#
loop_
_entity.id
_entity.type
_entity.pdbx_description
1 polymer ?
#
loop_
_entity_poly.entity_id
_entity_poly.type
_entity_poly.pdbx_seq_one_letter_code
_entity_poly.pdbx_strand_id
1 'polypeptide(L)'
;MKGSLLLALLMLAPTEAVVRDGESLAEVAQRTMGDRGGASELKALNGLKDNAVAPGTKLKLPGPNREIAQRVLTTARNALAAADTQAARREEAAAKLKEAEAYFQGARYDEAAQAADGAWKLVAGPAPQPTAFTVNVTDKGITTVKSRSGQPVRVEAEGVTRPVHPGESVSVEKGQPPPPPRTPLGVPQPTSPANRLKLTVQPAKGGPSPVTLAWKAVEGAEGYEVELVPSRGEKRTLQASANQLRVSLAAGIYRWSVRAVAREARSEASAEQGFEVAEAPAKPINLQVQPSKWK
;
A
#
# COMPACT_ATOMS: atom_id res chain seq x y z
N MET A 1 62.83 -2.37 20.50
CA MET A 1 61.54 -2.43 19.78
C MET A 1 61.38 -1.13 19.01
N LYS A 2 61.70 -1.14 17.71
CA LYS A 2 61.55 0.02 16.83
C LYS A 2 60.21 -0.12 16.11
N GLY A 3 59.32 0.84 16.31
CA GLY A 3 58.04 0.90 15.62
C GLY A 3 58.26 1.27 14.15
N SER A 4 57.75 0.43 13.26
CA SER A 4 57.55 0.80 11.85
C SER A 4 56.15 1.35 11.70
N LEU A 5 56.06 2.67 11.48
CA LEU A 5 54.88 3.31 10.92
C LEU A 5 54.60 2.71 9.54
N LEU A 6 53.45 2.05 9.38
CA LEU A 6 52.86 1.82 8.06
C LEU A 6 52.31 3.17 7.58
N LEU A 7 53.05 3.85 6.72
CA LEU A 7 52.57 5.01 5.99
C LEU A 7 51.63 4.49 4.87
N ALA A 8 50.33 4.52 5.10
CA ALA A 8 49.33 4.27 4.06
C ALA A 8 49.33 5.44 3.08
N LEU A 9 50.11 5.34 2.00
CA LEU A 9 50.04 6.26 0.88
C LEU A 9 48.66 6.09 0.21
N LEU A 10 47.79 7.11 0.32
CA LEU A 10 46.70 7.30 -0.63
C LEU A 10 47.32 7.53 -2.02
N MET A 11 47.53 6.46 -2.78
CA MET A 11 47.90 6.55 -4.19
C MET A 11 46.66 7.07 -4.94
N LEU A 12 46.62 8.38 -5.25
CA LEU A 12 45.71 8.88 -6.27
C LEU A 12 45.98 8.05 -7.54
N ALA A 13 44.93 7.44 -8.10
CA ALA A 13 45.04 6.77 -9.38
C ALA A 13 45.61 7.77 -10.41
N PRO A 14 46.57 7.37 -11.24
CA PRO A 14 47.15 8.27 -12.23
C PRO A 14 46.05 8.81 -13.15
N THR A 15 45.98 10.13 -13.30
CA THR A 15 45.00 10.81 -14.17
C THR A 15 45.47 10.90 -15.62
N GLU A 16 46.73 10.51 -15.89
CA GLU A 16 47.34 10.50 -17.20
C GLU A 16 48.21 9.25 -17.41
N ALA A 17 48.36 8.82 -18.66
CA ALA A 17 49.30 7.79 -19.07
C ALA A 17 50.03 8.21 -20.35
N VAL A 18 51.29 7.81 -20.46
CA VAL A 18 52.09 8.01 -21.67
C VAL A 18 52.04 6.73 -22.53
N VAL A 19 51.83 6.90 -23.83
CA VAL A 19 51.86 5.82 -24.83
C VAL A 19 53.30 5.36 -25.04
N ARG A 20 53.56 4.05 -24.92
CA ARG A 20 54.87 3.45 -25.17
C ARG A 20 55.12 3.21 -26.66
N ASP A 21 56.36 2.92 -27.03
CA ASP A 21 56.71 2.62 -28.43
C ASP A 21 55.94 1.40 -28.93
N GLY A 22 55.25 1.56 -30.08
CA GLY A 22 54.37 0.55 -30.67
C GLY A 22 53.08 0.21 -29.91
N GLU A 23 52.76 0.88 -28.80
CA GLU A 23 51.59 0.55 -27.96
C GLU A 23 50.28 1.10 -28.54
N SER A 24 49.29 0.23 -28.71
CA SER A 24 47.93 0.60 -29.15
C SER A 24 47.07 1.13 -28.00
N LEU A 25 45.99 1.86 -28.31
CA LEU A 25 45.03 2.31 -27.28
C LEU A 25 44.43 1.18 -26.45
N ALA A 26 44.22 0.00 -27.04
CA ALA A 26 43.71 -1.17 -26.31
C ALA A 26 44.73 -1.72 -25.32
N GLU A 27 46.02 -1.66 -25.65
CA GLU A 27 47.10 -2.06 -24.74
C GLU A 27 47.28 -1.03 -23.62
N VAL A 28 47.18 0.27 -23.94
CA VAL A 28 47.12 1.31 -22.90
C VAL A 28 45.95 1.07 -21.96
N ALA A 29 44.73 0.86 -22.49
CA ALA A 29 43.54 0.61 -21.70
C ALA A 29 43.67 -0.66 -20.84
N GLN A 30 44.21 -1.74 -21.39
CA GLN A 30 44.47 -2.95 -20.62
C GLN A 30 45.46 -2.70 -19.48
N ARG A 31 46.51 -1.92 -19.72
CA ARG A 31 47.56 -1.61 -18.74
C ARG A 31 47.08 -0.69 -17.64
N THR A 32 46.26 0.30 -17.96
CA THR A 32 45.86 1.36 -17.01
C THR A 32 44.50 1.09 -16.37
N MET A 33 43.59 0.46 -17.08
CA MET A 33 42.19 0.24 -16.67
C MET A 33 41.86 -1.24 -16.48
N GLY A 34 42.78 -2.15 -16.82
CA GLY A 34 42.57 -3.60 -16.72
C GLY A 34 41.65 -4.18 -17.81
N ASP A 35 41.22 -3.37 -18.77
CA ASP A 35 40.21 -3.73 -19.76
C ASP A 35 40.58 -3.20 -21.16
N ARG A 36 40.86 -4.12 -22.11
CA ARG A 36 41.09 -3.79 -23.53
C ARG A 36 39.89 -3.07 -24.17
N GLY A 37 38.67 -3.32 -23.70
CA GLY A 37 37.45 -2.66 -24.17
C GLY A 37 37.44 -1.14 -23.93
N GLY A 38 38.28 -0.65 -23.01
CA GLY A 38 38.41 0.77 -22.70
C GLY A 38 39.09 1.62 -23.79
N ALA A 39 39.54 1.03 -24.90
CA ALA A 39 40.15 1.77 -26.01
C ALA A 39 39.23 2.87 -26.57
N SER A 40 37.93 2.56 -26.73
CA SER A 40 36.93 3.53 -27.21
C SER A 40 36.71 4.67 -26.21
N GLU A 41 36.74 4.37 -24.91
CA GLU A 41 36.63 5.35 -23.83
C GLU A 41 37.84 6.30 -23.85
N LEU A 42 39.06 5.74 -23.93
CA LEU A 42 40.29 6.52 -24.03
C LEU A 42 40.30 7.40 -25.27
N LYS A 43 39.85 6.86 -26.41
CA LYS A 43 39.72 7.60 -27.67
C LYS A 43 38.78 8.80 -27.50
N ALA A 44 37.58 8.58 -26.95
CA ALA A 44 36.58 9.62 -26.76
C ALA A 44 37.05 10.69 -25.76
N LEU A 45 37.59 10.27 -24.61
CA LEU A 45 38.09 11.16 -23.56
C LEU A 45 39.23 12.07 -24.05
N ASN A 46 40.03 11.59 -24.99
CA ASN A 46 41.17 12.31 -25.54
C ASN A 46 40.91 12.96 -26.91
N GLY A 47 39.68 12.89 -27.43
CA GLY A 47 39.32 13.50 -28.73
C GLY A 47 40.10 12.94 -29.92
N LEU A 48 40.50 11.67 -29.85
CA LEU A 48 41.33 11.03 -30.87
C LEU A 48 40.49 10.58 -32.06
N LYS A 49 41.01 10.76 -33.28
CA LYS A 49 40.32 10.35 -34.53
C LYS A 49 40.50 8.86 -34.82
N ASP A 50 41.65 8.30 -34.46
CA ASP A 50 42.04 6.93 -34.76
C ASP A 50 42.55 6.19 -33.51
N ASN A 51 42.69 4.87 -33.64
CA ASN A 51 43.19 4.01 -32.56
C ASN A 51 44.72 3.94 -32.49
N ALA A 52 45.40 4.44 -33.52
CA ALA A 52 46.85 4.56 -33.56
C ALA A 52 47.27 5.89 -32.92
N VAL A 53 48.16 5.83 -31.93
CA VAL A 53 48.65 7.00 -31.21
C VAL A 53 50.17 6.97 -31.21
N ALA A 54 50.79 8.13 -31.46
CA ALA A 54 52.24 8.22 -31.50
C ALA A 54 52.85 7.92 -30.11
N PRO A 55 53.99 7.22 -30.04
CA PRO A 55 54.75 7.04 -28.81
C PRO A 55 55.04 8.38 -28.14
N GLY A 56 54.97 8.42 -26.80
CA GLY A 56 55.17 9.64 -26.02
C GLY A 56 53.93 10.52 -25.85
N THR A 57 52.81 10.19 -26.49
CA THR A 57 51.55 10.95 -26.31
C THR A 57 51.03 10.79 -24.88
N LYS A 58 50.65 11.91 -24.25
CA LYS A 58 49.98 11.92 -22.94
C LYS A 58 48.47 11.77 -23.14
N LEU A 59 47.90 10.71 -22.56
CA LEU A 59 46.47 10.42 -22.57
C LEU A 59 45.88 10.67 -21.20
N LYS A 60 44.77 11.40 -21.15
CA LYS A 60 43.90 11.50 -19.98
C LYS A 60 43.29 10.13 -19.70
N LEU A 61 43.27 9.76 -18.42
CA LEU A 61 42.62 8.56 -17.94
C LEU A 61 41.27 8.89 -17.29
N PRO A 62 40.31 7.96 -17.33
CA PRO A 62 39.03 8.13 -16.66
C PRO A 62 39.16 8.34 -15.15
N GLY A 63 38.34 9.23 -14.61
CA GLY A 63 38.25 9.46 -13.17
C GLY A 63 37.30 8.50 -12.43
N PRO A 64 37.02 8.74 -11.14
CA PRO A 64 36.23 7.85 -10.28
C PRO A 64 34.79 7.62 -10.77
N ASN A 65 34.20 8.56 -11.53
CA ASN A 65 32.85 8.40 -12.09
C ASN A 65 32.75 7.20 -13.04
N ARG A 66 33.84 6.77 -13.67
CA ARG A 66 33.85 5.56 -14.50
C ARG A 66 33.49 4.31 -13.68
N GLU A 67 34.11 4.13 -12.51
CA GLU A 67 33.85 2.97 -11.66
C GLU A 67 32.41 2.95 -11.14
N ILE A 68 31.84 4.14 -10.86
CA ILE A 68 30.43 4.28 -10.51
C ILE A 68 29.56 3.83 -11.68
N ALA A 69 29.76 4.39 -12.87
CA ALA A 69 28.98 4.04 -14.06
C ALA A 69 29.10 2.55 -14.41
N GLN A 70 30.29 1.95 -14.29
CA GLN A 70 30.51 0.53 -14.55
C GLN A 70 29.71 -0.37 -13.58
N ARG A 71 29.65 -0.02 -12.29
CA ARG A 71 28.85 -0.74 -11.29
C ARG A 71 27.35 -0.65 -11.59
N VAL A 72 26.86 0.53 -11.94
CA VAL A 72 25.45 0.74 -12.28
C VAL A 72 25.08 -0.05 -13.55
N LEU A 73 25.90 0.01 -14.60
CA LEU A 73 25.73 -0.79 -15.82
C LEU A 73 25.67 -2.29 -15.55
N THR A 74 26.58 -2.79 -14.71
CA THR A 74 26.62 -4.21 -14.33
C THR A 74 25.34 -4.62 -13.58
N THR A 75 24.87 -3.77 -12.68
CA THR A 75 23.62 -4.00 -11.93
C THR A 75 22.40 -4.02 -12.87
N ALA A 76 22.32 -3.07 -13.81
CA ALA A 76 21.25 -3.01 -14.80
C ALA A 76 21.26 -4.23 -15.75
N ARG A 77 22.43 -4.68 -16.23
CA ARG A 77 22.58 -5.92 -17.03
C ARG A 77 22.05 -7.14 -16.29
N ASN A 78 22.46 -7.32 -15.04
CA ASN A 78 22.05 -8.47 -14.22
C ASN A 78 20.53 -8.45 -13.97
N ALA A 79 19.97 -7.27 -13.67
CA ALA A 79 18.53 -7.12 -13.47
C ALA A 79 17.73 -7.42 -14.75
N LEU A 80 18.19 -6.95 -15.92
CA LEU A 80 17.57 -7.25 -17.21
C LEU A 80 17.63 -8.75 -17.56
N ALA A 81 18.75 -9.41 -17.24
CA ALA A 81 18.90 -10.85 -17.43
C ALA A 81 17.96 -11.67 -16.55
N ALA A 82 17.76 -11.25 -15.29
CA ALA A 82 16.92 -11.93 -14.31
C ALA A 82 15.41 -11.60 -14.42
N ALA A 83 15.03 -10.59 -15.20
CA ALA A 83 13.65 -10.12 -15.26
C ALA A 83 12.73 -11.07 -16.03
N ASP A 84 11.65 -11.52 -15.36
CA ASP A 84 10.53 -12.29 -15.91
C ASP A 84 9.35 -11.37 -16.34
N THR A 85 9.67 -10.12 -16.68
CA THR A 85 8.69 -9.05 -16.92
C THR A 85 8.15 -9.05 -18.37
N GLN A 86 6.99 -8.42 -18.58
CA GLN A 86 6.34 -8.26 -19.88
C GLN A 86 7.32 -7.79 -20.97
N ALA A 87 7.27 -8.42 -22.16
CA ALA A 87 8.20 -8.24 -23.27
C ALA A 87 8.47 -6.76 -23.64
N ALA A 88 7.44 -5.91 -23.61
CA ALA A 88 7.56 -4.49 -23.95
C ALA A 88 8.47 -3.69 -22.99
N ARG A 89 8.39 -3.94 -21.67
CA ARG A 89 9.26 -3.24 -20.70
C ARG A 89 10.70 -3.74 -20.78
N ARG A 90 10.88 -5.02 -21.10
CA ARG A 90 12.20 -5.61 -21.32
C ARG A 90 12.87 -5.00 -22.55
N GLU A 91 12.13 -4.77 -23.63
CA GLU A 91 12.63 -4.10 -24.84
C GLU A 91 13.05 -2.65 -24.56
N GLU A 92 12.21 -1.89 -23.85
CA GLU A 92 12.53 -0.50 -23.46
C GLU A 92 13.77 -0.45 -22.54
N ALA A 93 13.85 -1.35 -21.55
CA ALA A 93 15.01 -1.45 -20.68
C ALA A 93 16.29 -1.84 -21.44
N ALA A 94 16.19 -2.74 -22.42
CA ALA A 94 17.32 -3.11 -23.27
C ALA A 94 17.80 -1.94 -24.14
N ALA A 95 16.88 -1.14 -24.69
CA ALA A 95 17.21 0.06 -25.45
C ALA A 95 17.92 1.10 -24.56
N LYS A 96 17.42 1.31 -23.33
CA LYS A 96 18.05 2.21 -22.34
C LYS A 96 19.43 1.73 -21.91
N LEU A 97 19.60 0.42 -21.74
CA LEU A 97 20.90 -0.16 -21.42
C LEU A 97 21.90 0.03 -22.57
N LYS A 98 21.47 -0.13 -23.82
CA LYS A 98 22.30 0.16 -25.00
C LYS A 98 22.71 1.63 -25.08
N GLU A 99 21.79 2.54 -24.77
CA GLU A 99 22.08 3.98 -24.67
C GLU A 99 23.14 4.26 -23.58
N ALA A 100 22.99 3.63 -22.41
CA ALA A 100 23.96 3.73 -21.32
C ALA A 100 25.36 3.24 -21.70
N GLU A 101 25.44 2.11 -22.43
CA GLU A 101 26.71 1.57 -22.94
C GLU A 101 27.36 2.50 -23.96
N ALA A 102 26.57 3.14 -24.83
CA ALA A 102 27.08 4.12 -25.79
C ALA A 102 27.64 5.36 -25.07
N TYR A 103 26.96 5.87 -24.05
CA TYR A 103 27.50 6.96 -23.22
C TYR A 103 28.78 6.58 -22.50
N PHE A 104 28.85 5.36 -21.95
CA PHE A 104 30.05 4.85 -21.29
C PHE A 104 31.24 4.79 -22.25
N GLN A 105 31.05 4.23 -23.45
CA GLN A 105 32.08 4.20 -24.51
C GLN A 105 32.49 5.61 -24.98
N GLY A 106 31.58 6.58 -24.91
CA GLY A 106 31.84 7.99 -25.20
C GLY A 106 32.46 8.79 -24.06
N ALA A 107 32.90 8.13 -22.97
CA ALA A 107 33.43 8.76 -21.75
C ALA A 107 32.45 9.74 -21.05
N ARG A 108 31.14 9.55 -21.25
CA ARG A 108 30.04 10.31 -20.63
C ARG A 108 29.45 9.52 -19.46
N TYR A 109 30.22 9.44 -18.37
CA TYR A 109 29.93 8.51 -17.27
C TYR A 109 28.66 8.84 -16.47
N ASP A 110 28.33 10.12 -16.30
CA ASP A 110 27.16 10.53 -15.54
C ASP A 110 25.87 10.19 -16.30
N GLU A 111 25.84 10.44 -17.61
CA GLU A 111 24.73 10.05 -18.48
C GLU A 111 24.62 8.53 -18.63
N ALA A 112 25.74 7.82 -18.66
CA ALA A 112 25.75 6.36 -18.65
C ALA A 112 25.11 5.80 -17.37
N ALA A 113 25.47 6.34 -16.20
CA ALA A 113 24.88 5.94 -14.93
C ALA A 113 23.37 6.23 -14.88
N GLN A 114 22.95 7.43 -15.31
CA GLN A 114 21.53 7.80 -15.34
C GLN A 114 20.70 6.92 -16.27
N ALA A 115 21.21 6.61 -17.47
CA ALA A 115 20.53 5.75 -18.43
C ALA A 115 20.45 4.29 -17.92
N ALA A 116 21.52 3.80 -17.28
CA ALA A 116 21.54 2.46 -16.67
C ALA A 116 20.58 2.34 -15.47
N ASP A 117 20.49 3.36 -14.61
CA ASP A 117 19.48 3.43 -13.55
C ASP A 117 18.05 3.45 -14.12
N GLY A 118 17.83 4.16 -15.23
CA GLY A 118 16.57 4.14 -15.96
C GLY A 118 16.19 2.73 -16.44
N ALA A 119 17.14 2.02 -17.05
CA ALA A 119 16.95 0.62 -17.47
C ALA A 119 16.61 -0.29 -16.28
N TRP A 120 17.33 -0.13 -15.16
CA TRP A 120 17.09 -0.92 -13.94
C TRP A 120 15.67 -0.69 -13.39
N LYS A 121 15.20 0.55 -13.32
CA LYS A 121 13.85 0.87 -12.81
C LYS A 121 12.72 0.24 -13.64
N LEU A 122 12.91 0.11 -14.95
CA LEU A 122 11.93 -0.51 -15.84
C LEU A 122 11.75 -2.01 -15.55
N VAL A 123 12.80 -2.68 -15.06
CA VAL A 123 12.80 -4.13 -14.80
C VAL A 123 12.67 -4.51 -13.32
N ALA A 124 13.08 -3.64 -12.39
CA ALA A 124 13.08 -3.91 -10.95
C ALA A 124 11.66 -3.98 -10.33
N GLY A 125 10.63 -3.58 -11.07
CA GLY A 125 9.25 -3.51 -10.58
C GLY A 125 9.03 -2.40 -9.54
N PRO A 126 7.78 -2.14 -9.12
CA PRO A 126 7.52 -1.20 -8.05
C PRO A 126 8.20 -1.68 -6.75
N ALA A 127 8.79 -0.74 -6.01
CA ALA A 127 9.37 -1.04 -4.70
C ALA A 127 8.37 -1.81 -3.82
N PRO A 128 8.80 -2.83 -3.06
CA PRO A 128 7.91 -3.59 -2.21
C PRO A 128 7.18 -2.63 -1.27
N GLN A 129 5.84 -2.62 -1.35
CA GLN A 129 5.03 -1.77 -0.50
C GLN A 129 5.29 -2.13 0.97
N PRO A 130 5.48 -1.13 1.86
CA PRO A 130 5.68 -1.39 3.26
C PRO A 130 4.50 -2.19 3.82
N THR A 131 4.83 -3.24 4.59
CA THR A 131 3.81 -4.10 5.20
C THR A 131 3.33 -3.45 6.49
N ALA A 132 2.03 -3.12 6.54
CA ALA A 132 1.41 -2.54 7.73
C ALA A 132 0.52 -3.60 8.39
N PHE A 133 0.72 -3.83 9.68
CA PHE A 133 -0.08 -4.76 10.47
C PHE A 133 -0.16 -4.28 11.92
N THR A 134 -1.13 -4.81 12.66
CA THR A 134 -1.30 -4.55 14.09
C THR A 134 -1.36 -5.86 14.85
N VAL A 135 -0.69 -5.90 16.00
CA VAL A 135 -0.76 -7.00 16.96
C VAL A 135 -1.39 -6.47 18.23
N ASN A 136 -2.42 -7.15 18.71
CA ASN A 136 -3.08 -6.85 19.98
C ASN A 136 -3.09 -8.09 20.87
N VAL A 137 -2.76 -7.94 22.14
CA VAL A 137 -2.77 -9.04 23.11
C VAL A 137 -3.74 -8.68 24.23
N THR A 138 -4.70 -9.55 24.49
CA THR A 138 -5.68 -9.35 25.56
C THR A 138 -5.18 -9.93 26.88
N ASP A 139 -5.76 -9.49 28.00
CA ASP A 139 -5.45 -10.01 29.36
C ASP A 139 -5.70 -11.52 29.51
N LYS A 140 -6.51 -12.10 28.62
CA LYS A 140 -6.78 -13.54 28.53
C LYS A 140 -5.72 -14.32 27.75
N GLY A 141 -4.68 -13.65 27.26
CA GLY A 141 -3.60 -14.26 26.48
C GLY A 141 -3.95 -14.55 25.02
N ILE A 142 -5.01 -13.94 24.47
CA ILE A 142 -5.35 -14.06 23.05
C ILE A 142 -4.56 -13.01 22.27
N THR A 143 -3.79 -13.45 21.28
CA THR A 143 -3.03 -12.58 20.36
C THR A 143 -3.78 -12.44 19.03
N THR A 144 -4.23 -11.23 18.70
CA THR A 144 -4.85 -10.92 17.42
C THR A 144 -3.87 -10.20 16.52
N VAL A 145 -3.60 -10.76 15.34
CA VAL A 145 -2.80 -10.13 14.29
C VAL A 145 -3.73 -9.72 13.15
N LYS A 146 -3.69 -8.45 12.75
CA LYS A 146 -4.47 -7.92 11.62
C LYS A 146 -3.52 -7.32 10.59
N SER A 147 -3.55 -7.85 9.37
CA SER A 147 -2.77 -7.32 8.25
C SER A 147 -3.57 -6.23 7.53
N ARG A 148 -2.94 -5.08 7.26
CA ARG A 148 -3.59 -3.91 6.65
C ARG A 148 -3.19 -3.73 5.19
N SER A 149 -1.91 -3.81 4.88
CA SER A 149 -1.37 -3.59 3.53
C SER A 149 -0.01 -4.25 3.35
N GLY A 150 0.42 -4.38 2.10
CA GLY A 150 1.74 -4.91 1.74
C GLY A 150 1.77 -6.42 1.61
N GLN A 151 2.85 -7.05 2.07
CA GLN A 151 3.05 -8.50 1.96
C GLN A 151 2.26 -9.25 3.06
N PRO A 152 1.93 -10.54 2.85
CA PRO A 152 1.29 -11.35 3.89
C PRO A 152 2.16 -11.47 5.15
N VAL A 153 1.54 -11.32 6.32
CA VAL A 153 2.21 -11.49 7.62
C VAL A 153 2.18 -12.96 8.01
N ARG A 154 3.32 -13.55 8.34
CA ARG A 154 3.37 -14.94 8.82
C ARG A 154 3.18 -14.97 10.33
N VAL A 155 2.16 -15.69 10.79
CA VAL A 155 1.88 -15.94 12.21
C VAL A 155 2.19 -17.39 12.50
N GLU A 156 3.00 -17.64 13.52
CA GLU A 156 3.45 -18.98 13.90
C GLU A 156 3.19 -19.23 15.38
N ALA A 157 2.54 -20.35 15.69
CA ALA A 157 2.38 -20.89 17.04
C ALA A 157 2.16 -22.40 16.97
N GLU A 158 2.60 -23.13 18.01
CA GLU A 158 2.49 -24.60 18.10
C GLU A 158 3.01 -25.33 16.84
N GLY A 159 4.10 -24.83 16.25
CA GLY A 159 4.72 -25.40 15.04
C GLY A 159 3.93 -25.22 13.74
N VAL A 160 2.84 -24.44 13.76
CA VAL A 160 2.00 -24.16 12.59
C VAL A 160 2.15 -22.71 12.17
N THR A 161 2.58 -22.50 10.92
CA THR A 161 2.63 -21.17 10.29
C THR A 161 1.40 -20.90 9.44
N ARG A 162 0.78 -19.74 9.62
CA ARG A 162 -0.32 -19.23 8.79
C ARG A 162 0.01 -17.86 8.18
N PRO A 163 -0.09 -17.69 6.85
CA PRO A 163 0.02 -16.38 6.22
C PRO A 163 -1.31 -15.62 6.39
N VAL A 164 -1.23 -14.35 6.81
CA VAL A 164 -2.35 -13.42 6.96
C VAL A 164 -2.21 -12.34 5.90
N HIS A 165 -3.06 -12.40 4.89
CA HIS A 165 -3.04 -11.48 3.75
C HIS A 165 -3.61 -10.11 4.14
N PRO A 166 -3.28 -9.05 3.38
CA PRO A 166 -3.88 -7.73 3.60
C PRO A 166 -5.41 -7.80 3.70
N GLY A 167 -5.96 -7.20 4.76
CA GLY A 167 -7.39 -7.23 5.06
C GLY A 167 -7.81 -8.40 5.96
N GLU A 168 -6.99 -9.43 6.12
CA GLU A 168 -7.28 -10.57 7.01
C GLU A 168 -6.82 -10.32 8.45
N SER A 169 -7.39 -11.11 9.34
CA SER A 169 -6.99 -11.19 10.74
C SER A 169 -6.98 -12.63 11.24
N VAL A 170 -6.14 -12.90 12.22
CA VAL A 170 -6.09 -14.18 12.95
C VAL A 170 -6.00 -13.90 14.44
N SER A 171 -6.76 -14.64 15.24
CA SER A 171 -6.69 -14.61 16.70
C SER A 171 -6.19 -15.95 17.20
N VAL A 172 -5.05 -15.94 17.89
CA VAL A 172 -4.36 -17.12 18.40
C VAL A 172 -4.55 -17.17 19.91
N GLU A 173 -5.14 -18.24 20.40
CA GLU A 173 -5.23 -18.51 21.84
C GLU A 173 -3.90 -19.09 22.35
N LYS A 174 -3.54 -18.78 23.60
CA LYS A 174 -2.32 -19.30 24.21
C LYS A 174 -2.31 -20.83 24.19
N GLY A 175 -1.25 -21.43 23.64
CA GLY A 175 -1.09 -22.88 23.56
C GLY A 175 -1.90 -23.55 22.44
N GLN A 176 -2.48 -22.78 21.52
CA GLN A 176 -3.17 -23.32 20.34
C GLN A 176 -2.47 -22.87 19.04
N PRO A 177 -2.52 -23.70 17.99
CA PRO A 177 -2.04 -23.31 16.66
C PRO A 177 -2.91 -22.16 16.10
N PRO A 178 -2.36 -21.30 15.23
CA PRO A 178 -3.14 -20.23 14.62
C PRO A 178 -4.27 -20.82 13.77
N PRO A 179 -5.53 -20.40 14.00
CA PRO A 179 -6.64 -20.83 13.15
C PRO A 179 -6.52 -20.24 11.74
N PRO A 180 -7.34 -20.71 10.77
CA PRO A 180 -7.42 -20.07 9.45
C PRO A 180 -7.70 -18.56 9.57
N PRO A 181 -6.93 -17.71 8.88
CA PRO A 181 -7.20 -16.27 8.82
C PRO A 181 -8.60 -15.99 8.29
N ARG A 182 -9.19 -14.88 8.75
CA ARG A 182 -10.55 -14.47 8.36
C ARG A 182 -10.57 -12.99 8.03
N THR A 183 -11.44 -12.62 7.09
CA THR A 183 -11.78 -11.23 6.83
C THR A 183 -12.68 -10.72 7.94
N PRO A 184 -12.25 -9.72 8.74
CA PRO A 184 -13.10 -9.14 9.77
C PRO A 184 -14.28 -8.43 9.11
N LEU A 185 -15.46 -8.52 9.74
CA LEU A 185 -16.65 -7.84 9.26
C LEU A 185 -16.44 -6.32 9.25
N GLY A 186 -16.87 -5.69 8.16
CA GLY A 186 -16.90 -4.24 8.04
C GLY A 186 -17.86 -3.60 9.04
N VAL A 187 -17.63 -2.33 9.39
CA VAL A 187 -18.55 -1.56 10.23
C VAL A 187 -19.74 -1.11 9.37
N PRO A 188 -21.00 -1.43 9.74
CA PRO A 188 -22.16 -0.98 8.98
C PRO A 188 -22.25 0.56 8.97
N GLN A 189 -22.79 1.11 7.89
CA GLN A 189 -23.01 2.56 7.75
C GLN A 189 -24.51 2.87 7.75
N PRO A 190 -25.07 3.44 8.83
CA PRO A 190 -26.45 3.89 8.88
C PRO A 190 -26.76 4.86 7.75
N THR A 191 -27.90 4.66 7.08
CA THR A 191 -28.38 5.51 5.98
C THR A 191 -29.72 6.16 6.30
N SER A 192 -30.55 5.53 7.12
CA SER A 192 -31.85 6.06 7.54
C SER A 192 -32.24 5.53 8.92
N PRO A 193 -32.87 6.33 9.79
CA PRO A 193 -33.05 7.79 9.68
C PRO A 193 -31.72 8.53 9.67
N ALA A 194 -31.66 9.67 8.99
CA ALA A 194 -30.48 10.55 9.04
C ALA A 194 -30.28 11.10 10.46
N ASN A 195 -29.03 11.42 10.82
CA ASN A 195 -28.72 11.95 12.14
C ASN A 195 -29.51 13.23 12.43
N ARG A 196 -30.10 13.30 13.62
CA ARG A 196 -30.95 14.40 14.12
C ARG A 196 -32.20 14.67 13.29
N LEU A 197 -32.63 13.72 12.46
CA LEU A 197 -33.87 13.85 11.71
C LEU A 197 -35.09 13.82 12.63
N LYS A 198 -36.05 14.71 12.39
CA LYS A 198 -37.37 14.67 13.00
C LYS A 198 -38.35 13.99 12.05
N LEU A 199 -38.85 12.82 12.45
CA LEU A 199 -39.78 12.00 11.70
C LEU A 199 -41.20 12.22 12.23
N THR A 200 -42.11 12.62 11.35
CA THR A 200 -43.53 12.66 11.66
C THR A 200 -44.17 11.33 11.26
N VAL A 201 -44.57 10.52 12.23
CA VAL A 201 -45.28 9.25 11.97
C VAL A 201 -46.79 9.46 12.05
N GLN A 202 -47.50 8.99 11.02
CA GLN A 202 -48.96 9.00 11.03
C GLN A 202 -49.48 7.83 11.89
N PRO A 203 -50.57 8.05 12.65
CA PRO A 203 -51.26 6.96 13.33
C PRO A 203 -51.89 6.03 12.28
N ALA A 204 -51.48 4.78 12.26
CA ALA A 204 -52.12 3.73 11.46
C ALA A 204 -53.23 3.05 12.28
N LYS A 205 -54.18 2.37 11.62
CA LYS A 205 -55.15 1.49 12.29
C LYS A 205 -54.39 0.35 12.98
N GLY A 206 -53.99 0.54 14.24
CA GLY A 206 -53.18 -0.41 15.01
C GLY A 206 -51.96 0.17 15.75
N GLY A 207 -51.69 1.49 15.67
CA GLY A 207 -50.59 2.15 16.38
C GLY A 207 -49.73 3.07 15.49
N PRO A 208 -48.63 3.65 16.01
CA PRO A 208 -47.72 4.47 15.20
C PRO A 208 -47.11 3.66 14.06
N SER A 209 -47.00 4.27 12.87
CA SER A 209 -46.38 3.65 11.69
C SER A 209 -44.93 3.22 11.99
N PRO A 210 -44.49 2.03 11.54
CA PRO A 210 -43.15 1.54 11.84
C PRO A 210 -42.08 2.42 11.19
N VAL A 211 -41.07 2.79 11.96
CA VAL A 211 -39.87 3.48 11.47
C VAL A 211 -38.94 2.44 10.86
N THR A 212 -38.43 2.71 9.65
CA THR A 212 -37.44 1.85 9.00
C THR A 212 -36.04 2.35 9.32
N LEU A 213 -35.29 1.55 10.07
CA LEU A 213 -33.84 1.71 10.26
C LEU A 213 -33.16 1.00 9.09
N ALA A 214 -32.24 1.66 8.40
CA ALA A 214 -31.54 1.11 7.24
C ALA A 214 -30.06 1.48 7.26
N TRP A 215 -29.23 0.60 6.72
CA TRP A 215 -27.78 0.75 6.64
C TRP A 215 -27.21 0.09 5.37
N LYS A 216 -25.97 0.40 5.04
CA LYS A 216 -25.24 -0.31 3.98
C LYS A 216 -24.94 -1.73 4.40
N ALA A 217 -25.20 -2.68 3.50
CA ALA A 217 -24.88 -4.08 3.72
C ALA A 217 -23.36 -4.27 3.89
N VAL A 218 -22.98 -5.17 4.80
CA VAL A 218 -21.60 -5.56 5.06
C VAL A 218 -21.36 -6.93 4.44
N GLU A 219 -20.31 -7.04 3.63
CA GLU A 219 -19.88 -8.31 3.05
C GLU A 219 -19.49 -9.31 4.13
N GLY A 220 -19.93 -10.56 3.99
CA GLY A 220 -19.72 -11.63 4.97
C GLY A 220 -20.61 -11.58 6.21
N ALA A 221 -21.50 -10.58 6.34
CA ALA A 221 -22.47 -10.55 7.43
C ALA A 221 -23.61 -11.55 7.18
N GLU A 222 -23.90 -12.38 8.18
CA GLU A 222 -25.05 -13.30 8.19
C GLU A 222 -26.30 -12.62 8.77
N GLY A 223 -26.10 -11.52 9.52
CA GLY A 223 -27.15 -10.68 10.07
C GLY A 223 -26.59 -9.42 10.72
N TYR A 224 -27.45 -8.73 11.45
CA TYR A 224 -27.14 -7.47 12.12
C TYR A 224 -27.79 -7.41 13.49
N GLU A 225 -27.07 -6.81 14.43
CA GLU A 225 -27.59 -6.47 15.75
C GLU A 225 -27.73 -4.94 15.84
N VAL A 226 -28.95 -4.49 16.09
CA VAL A 226 -29.32 -3.07 16.22
C VAL A 226 -29.54 -2.75 17.69
N GLU A 227 -28.76 -1.82 18.20
CA GLU A 227 -28.92 -1.26 19.54
C GLU A 227 -29.72 0.04 19.44
N LEU A 228 -30.88 0.10 20.09
CA LEU A 228 -31.79 1.24 20.09
C LEU A 228 -32.01 1.73 21.53
N VAL A 229 -31.64 2.98 21.79
CA VAL A 229 -31.69 3.62 23.10
C VAL A 229 -32.67 4.79 23.06
N PRO A 230 -33.87 4.67 23.65
CA PRO A 230 -34.77 5.81 23.84
C PRO A 230 -34.19 6.79 24.86
N SER A 231 -34.51 8.08 24.75
CA SER A 231 -34.15 9.08 25.75
C SER A 231 -34.87 8.88 27.08
N ARG A 232 -36.05 8.25 27.04
CA ARG A 232 -36.86 7.85 28.19
C ARG A 232 -37.27 6.39 28.00
N GLY A 233 -36.63 5.49 28.74
CA GLY A 233 -36.91 4.06 28.71
C GLY A 233 -35.65 3.21 28.66
N GLU A 234 -35.83 1.92 28.44
CA GLU A 234 -34.74 0.94 28.40
C GLU A 234 -34.16 0.76 27.01
N LYS A 235 -32.86 0.48 26.97
CA LYS A 235 -32.14 0.08 25.75
C LYS A 235 -32.72 -1.24 25.22
N ARG A 236 -32.90 -1.32 23.90
CA ARG A 236 -33.38 -2.49 23.18
C ARG A 236 -32.31 -2.99 22.23
N THR A 237 -32.08 -4.30 22.22
CA THR A 237 -31.23 -4.97 21.23
C THR A 237 -32.11 -5.79 20.31
N LEU A 238 -32.07 -5.52 19.01
CA LEU A 238 -32.92 -6.12 17.99
C LEU A 238 -32.04 -6.81 16.94
N GLN A 239 -32.50 -7.96 16.44
CA GLN A 239 -31.79 -8.70 15.38
C GLN A 239 -32.45 -8.43 14.02
N ALA A 240 -31.64 -8.34 12.98
CA ALA A 240 -32.10 -8.19 11.60
C ALA A 240 -31.31 -9.13 10.67
N SER A 241 -32.00 -9.89 9.84
CA SER A 241 -31.38 -10.73 8.79
C SER A 241 -31.11 -9.96 7.49
N ALA A 242 -31.66 -8.76 7.35
CA ALA A 242 -31.46 -7.86 6.23
C ALA A 242 -30.80 -6.56 6.70
N ASN A 243 -30.34 -5.75 5.76
CA ASN A 243 -29.74 -4.43 6.03
C ASN A 243 -30.77 -3.33 6.35
N GLN A 244 -31.96 -3.74 6.79
CA GLN A 244 -33.04 -2.86 7.23
C GLN A 244 -33.88 -3.55 8.30
N LEU A 245 -34.44 -2.76 9.21
CA LEU A 245 -35.29 -3.21 10.29
C LEU A 245 -36.46 -2.24 10.49
N ARG A 246 -37.69 -2.77 10.50
CA ARG A 246 -38.90 -1.98 10.81
C ARG A 246 -39.21 -2.09 12.29
N VAL A 247 -39.31 -0.96 12.98
CA VAL A 247 -39.56 -0.89 14.42
C VAL A 247 -40.70 0.07 14.71
N SER A 248 -41.71 -0.36 15.47
CA SER A 248 -42.73 0.53 15.99
C SER A 248 -42.21 1.27 17.21
N LEU A 249 -42.24 2.60 17.15
CA LEU A 249 -41.69 3.51 18.15
C LEU A 249 -42.76 4.49 18.60
N ALA A 250 -42.82 4.75 19.91
CA ALA A 250 -43.62 5.84 20.45
C ALA A 250 -42.95 7.19 20.14
N ALA A 251 -43.69 8.28 20.29
CA ALA A 251 -43.12 9.62 20.19
C ALA A 251 -41.98 9.80 21.20
N GLY A 252 -40.87 10.38 20.77
CA GLY A 252 -39.69 10.55 21.61
C GLY A 252 -38.39 10.66 20.82
N ILE A 253 -37.30 10.83 21.55
CA ILE A 253 -35.94 10.92 20.98
C ILE A 253 -35.27 9.56 21.13
N TYR A 254 -34.64 9.10 20.06
CA TYR A 254 -33.96 7.80 20.02
C TYR A 254 -32.53 7.98 19.53
N ARG A 255 -31.66 7.12 20.04
CA ARG A 255 -30.31 6.91 19.52
C ARG A 255 -30.18 5.46 19.10
N TRP A 256 -29.49 5.20 18.01
CA TRP A 256 -29.29 3.83 17.57
C TRP A 256 -27.93 3.62 16.91
N SER A 257 -27.45 2.40 17.00
CA SER A 257 -26.27 1.91 16.30
C SER A 257 -26.52 0.49 15.80
N VAL A 258 -25.72 0.05 14.83
CA VAL A 258 -25.84 -1.28 14.26
C VAL A 258 -24.45 -1.89 14.10
N ARG A 259 -24.33 -3.18 14.37
CA ARG A 259 -23.13 -3.98 14.10
C ARG A 259 -23.48 -5.18 13.22
N ALA A 260 -22.56 -5.57 12.35
CA ALA A 260 -22.67 -6.79 11.57
C ALA A 260 -22.31 -7.99 12.45
N VAL A 261 -23.04 -9.09 12.26
CA VAL A 261 -22.80 -10.36 12.95
C VAL A 261 -22.69 -11.49 11.94
N ALA A 262 -21.79 -12.41 12.22
CA ALA A 262 -21.65 -13.72 11.60
C ALA A 262 -21.37 -14.74 12.69
N ARG A 263 -21.49 -16.04 12.37
CA ARG A 263 -21.39 -17.16 13.32
C ARG A 263 -20.34 -17.01 14.43
N GLU A 264 -19.14 -16.58 14.09
CA GLU A 264 -17.99 -16.44 15.01
C GLU A 264 -17.37 -15.04 14.99
N ALA A 265 -18.07 -14.04 14.45
CA ALA A 265 -17.52 -12.69 14.28
C ALA A 265 -18.57 -11.61 14.52
N ARG A 266 -18.12 -10.50 15.11
CA ARG A 266 -18.91 -9.27 15.27
C ARG A 266 -18.06 -8.10 14.81
N SER A 267 -18.65 -7.20 14.03
CA SER A 267 -17.99 -5.93 13.72
C SER A 267 -18.01 -5.02 14.94
N GLU A 268 -17.22 -3.95 14.88
CA GLU A 268 -17.47 -2.75 15.70
C GLU A 268 -18.87 -2.20 15.42
N ALA A 269 -19.42 -1.47 16.38
CA ALA A 269 -20.69 -0.77 16.20
C ALA A 269 -20.52 0.42 15.24
N SER A 270 -21.56 0.71 14.48
CA SER A 270 -21.62 1.93 13.67
C SER A 270 -21.54 3.18 14.54
N ALA A 271 -21.24 4.31 13.90
CA ALA A 271 -21.49 5.61 14.52
C ALA A 271 -22.94 5.70 14.99
N GLU A 272 -23.15 6.24 16.20
CA GLU A 272 -24.47 6.44 16.78
C GLU A 272 -25.24 7.50 15.97
N GLN A 273 -26.50 7.18 15.64
CA GLN A 273 -27.43 8.08 14.97
C GLN A 273 -28.56 8.46 15.93
N GLY A 274 -28.85 9.75 16.05
CA GLY A 274 -30.02 10.24 16.77
C GLY A 274 -31.18 10.55 15.83
N PHE A 275 -32.42 10.37 16.26
CA PHE A 275 -33.60 10.89 15.56
C PHE A 275 -34.76 11.14 16.55
N GLU A 276 -35.71 11.97 16.16
CA GLU A 276 -36.92 12.26 16.91
C GLU A 276 -38.13 11.67 16.17
N VAL A 277 -39.01 10.99 16.88
CA VAL A 277 -40.32 10.55 16.40
C VAL A 277 -41.36 11.50 16.98
N ALA A 278 -42.07 12.20 16.11
CA ALA A 278 -43.19 13.06 16.44
C ALA A 278 -44.50 12.45 15.91
N GLU A 279 -45.58 12.63 16.66
CA GLU A 279 -46.92 12.30 16.17
C GLU A 279 -47.36 13.35 15.14
N ALA A 280 -47.98 12.88 14.05
CA ALA A 280 -48.63 13.79 13.13
C ALA A 280 -49.72 14.61 13.85
N PRO A 281 -49.84 15.93 13.57
CA PRO A 281 -50.93 16.71 14.13
C PRO A 281 -52.26 16.08 13.71
N ALA A 282 -53.19 15.96 14.67
CA ALA A 282 -54.53 15.47 14.39
C ALA A 282 -55.16 16.32 13.29
N LYS A 283 -55.70 15.66 12.24
CA LYS A 283 -56.40 16.35 11.16
C LYS A 283 -57.59 17.11 11.80
N PRO A 284 -57.76 18.43 11.54
CA PRO A 284 -58.85 19.18 12.15
C PRO A 284 -60.19 18.55 11.76
N ILE A 285 -61.00 18.21 12.77
CA ILE A 285 -62.37 17.73 12.58
C ILE A 285 -63.20 18.95 12.15
N ASN A 286 -63.67 18.96 10.89
CA ASN A 286 -64.67 19.92 10.45
C ASN A 286 -66.01 19.57 11.11
N LEU A 287 -66.29 20.18 12.26
CA LEU A 287 -67.61 20.14 12.89
C LEU A 287 -68.54 21.09 12.13
N GLN A 288 -69.34 20.57 11.20
CA GLN A 288 -70.51 21.29 10.70
C GLN A 288 -71.64 21.14 11.72
N VAL A 289 -71.86 22.18 12.53
CA VAL A 289 -73.04 22.27 13.39
C VAL A 289 -74.23 22.61 12.51
N GLN A 290 -75.09 21.63 12.24
CA GLN A 290 -76.40 21.88 11.64
C GLN A 290 -77.26 22.63 12.66
N PRO A 291 -77.87 23.78 12.30
CA PRO A 291 -78.77 24.48 13.20
C PRO A 291 -79.97 23.58 13.49
N SER A 292 -80.16 23.28 14.77
CA SER A 292 -81.25 22.45 15.27
C SER A 292 -82.57 23.19 15.12
N LYS A 293 -83.51 22.63 14.34
CA LYS A 293 -84.91 23.09 14.29
C LYS A 293 -85.65 22.59 15.52
N TRP A 294 -85.53 23.29 16.64
CA TRP A 294 -86.48 23.16 17.74
C TRP A 294 -87.44 24.36 17.65
N LYS A 295 -88.73 24.01 17.57
CA LYS A 295 -89.88 24.93 17.41
C LYS A 295 -90.10 25.78 18.65
#